data_AF-A0A371PJW9-F1
#
_entry.id   AF-A0A371PJW9-F1
#
_cell.length_a   1.000
_cell.length_b   1.000
_cell.length_c   1.000
_cell.angle_alpha   90.00
_cell.angle_beta   90.00
_cell.angle_gamma   90.00
#
_symmetry.space_group_name_H-M   'P 1'
#
loop_
_entity.id
_entity.type
_entity.pdbx_description
1 polymer ?
#
loop_
_entity_poly.entity_id
_entity_poly.type
_entity_poly.pdbx_seq_one_letter_code
_entity_poly.pdbx_strand_id
1 'polypeptide(L)'
;MTSAVIAAVNKMRRTADSPLLIGSLPSMPAFRFVVYLLLLQRNYKRNSLSKEELISMPKTILLAVLSILLVGSIIIQPDASFQASLQGLTVWWNIVFPGLLPFLVLYEIMLAFGLAHAIGSMLQPLMQRTLGLPGEAALALVFGWAGGYPAGSEAVASLRKREKLDRSQGQRLLSFAHMPNPLFMLVVIGAGFLHKPIAGMMIAAAVWVSALWLLLITSIFRQRKPIPAADGQTPPTRPLSSFAQGLQAGREQDGRSFGQVLGDAVSGSVQKLMVIGGFMIFAAVLSKLSEPLFAPLQKLGYAFVGAAFFESHLGSYAAAIWNAPGGSAMFGCAVIAAILAWSGIAGILQTGYAIAGTDLKLLPFVVHRLNHALHAFVLTLLLWRPLSWLAERLAPEGGFPVMMFGEYYRSSLNVSMPMTAMSAHDMPFLWLYSIVSMTILLAIMLILYACIPRKSRPARIHR
;
A
#
# COMPACT_ATOMS: atom_id res chain seq x y z
N MET A 1 13.88 5.02 30.49
CA MET A 1 13.51 3.61 30.26
C MET A 1 14.59 2.61 30.67
N THR A 2 15.88 2.96 30.67
CA THR A 2 16.99 2.04 30.99
C THR A 2 17.14 1.73 32.49
N SER A 3 16.96 2.70 33.38
CA SER A 3 17.16 2.48 34.83
C SER A 3 16.02 1.70 35.50
N ALA A 4 14.78 1.84 35.02
CA ALA A 4 13.64 1.08 35.53
C ALA A 4 13.70 -0.41 35.16
N VAL A 5 14.21 -0.72 33.97
CA VAL A 5 14.45 -2.10 33.52
C VAL A 5 15.62 -2.73 34.28
N ILE A 6 16.70 -1.97 34.55
CA ILE A 6 17.83 -2.43 35.36
C ILE A 6 17.40 -2.68 36.81
N ALA A 7 16.55 -1.82 37.39
CA ALA A 7 16.01 -2.02 38.72
C ALA A 7 15.05 -3.23 38.78
N ALA A 8 14.23 -3.45 37.75
CA ALA A 8 13.35 -4.61 37.65
C ALA A 8 14.14 -5.92 37.51
N VAL A 9 15.24 -5.91 36.74
CA VAL A 9 16.14 -7.07 36.57
C VAL A 9 16.92 -7.36 37.85
N ASN A 10 17.40 -6.34 38.58
CA ASN A 10 18.08 -6.55 39.86
C ASN A 10 17.12 -6.97 40.98
N LYS A 11 15.86 -6.49 40.95
CA LYS A 11 14.80 -6.94 41.87
C LYS A 11 14.40 -8.39 41.57
N MET A 12 14.31 -8.78 40.29
CA MET A 12 14.08 -10.17 39.87
C MET A 12 15.24 -11.10 40.23
N ARG A 13 16.48 -10.61 40.20
CA ARG A 13 17.69 -11.34 40.61
C ARG A 13 17.69 -11.67 42.11
N ARG A 14 17.14 -10.78 42.96
CA ARG A 14 17.00 -11.03 44.41
C ARG A 14 15.87 -12.00 44.75
N THR A 15 14.82 -12.09 43.92
CA THR A 15 13.74 -13.07 44.09
C THR A 15 14.06 -14.46 43.51
N ALA A 16 15.05 -14.56 42.62
CA ALA A 16 15.47 -15.82 42.01
C ALA A 16 16.28 -16.74 42.95
N ASP A 17 16.82 -16.20 44.05
CA ASP A 17 17.54 -16.97 45.08
C ASP A 17 16.59 -17.59 46.13
N SER A 18 15.28 -17.37 46.02
CA SER A 18 14.26 -18.01 46.85
C SER A 18 13.59 -19.16 46.07
N PRO A 19 13.67 -20.42 46.53
CA PRO A 19 13.25 -21.62 45.77
C PRO A 19 11.72 -21.81 45.64
N LEU A 20 10.90 -20.76 45.82
CA LEU A 20 9.44 -20.87 45.95
C LEU A 20 8.62 -20.15 44.86
N LEU A 21 9.23 -19.65 43.78
CA LEU A 21 8.51 -18.95 42.70
C LEU A 21 8.85 -19.46 41.28
N ILE A 22 8.97 -20.78 41.11
CA ILE A 22 9.02 -21.44 39.78
C ILE A 22 7.61 -21.84 39.31
N GLY A 23 6.57 -21.08 39.70
CA GLY A 23 5.17 -21.45 39.48
C GLY A 23 4.45 -20.74 38.32
N SER A 24 5.00 -19.67 37.73
CA SER A 24 4.17 -18.80 36.86
C SER A 24 4.93 -18.07 35.73
N LEU A 25 5.69 -18.80 34.91
CA LEU A 25 6.20 -18.32 33.63
C LEU A 25 5.78 -19.29 32.51
N PRO A 26 5.31 -18.82 31.34
CA PRO A 26 4.78 -19.69 30.31
C PRO A 26 5.83 -20.70 29.84
N SER A 27 5.47 -21.98 29.88
CA SER A 27 6.27 -23.16 29.58
C SER A 27 6.52 -23.32 28.08
N MET A 28 7.16 -22.35 27.43
CA MET A 28 7.56 -22.49 26.02
C MET A 28 9.07 -22.79 25.91
N PRO A 29 9.47 -24.00 25.49
CA PRO A 29 10.89 -24.38 25.32
C PRO A 29 11.64 -23.45 24.35
N ALA A 30 10.93 -22.85 23.39
CA ALA A 30 11.44 -21.82 22.49
C ALA A 30 11.96 -20.56 23.22
N PHE A 31 11.25 -20.08 24.24
CA PHE A 31 11.67 -18.89 24.99
C PHE A 31 12.95 -19.17 25.78
N ARG A 32 13.07 -20.36 26.38
CA ARG A 32 14.30 -20.81 27.06
C ARG A 32 15.47 -20.93 26.09
N PHE A 33 15.23 -21.43 24.88
CA PHE A 33 16.25 -21.55 23.83
C PHE A 33 16.74 -20.19 23.34
N VAL A 34 15.85 -19.20 23.16
CA VAL A 34 16.22 -17.83 22.77
C VAL A 34 17.01 -17.14 23.87
N VAL A 35 16.59 -17.26 25.13
CA VAL A 35 17.33 -16.73 26.28
C VAL A 35 18.70 -17.41 26.39
N TYR A 36 18.79 -18.71 26.16
CA TYR A 36 20.04 -19.46 26.15
C TYR A 36 21.00 -19.00 25.04
N LEU A 37 20.51 -18.78 23.81
CA LEU A 37 21.31 -18.22 22.71
C LEU A 37 21.82 -16.80 23.02
N LEU A 38 20.98 -15.95 23.62
CA LEU A 38 21.36 -14.59 24.02
C LEU A 38 22.41 -14.60 25.16
N LEU A 39 22.34 -15.57 26.07
CA LEU A 39 23.32 -15.76 27.15
C LEU A 39 24.65 -16.34 26.63
N LEU A 40 24.60 -17.30 25.69
CA LEU A 40 25.78 -17.82 24.98
C LEU A 40 26.52 -16.69 24.25
N GLN A 41 25.78 -15.80 23.60
CA GLN A 41 26.36 -14.65 22.92
C GLN A 41 27.07 -13.69 23.91
N ARG A 42 26.50 -13.47 25.10
CA ARG A 42 27.13 -12.64 26.13
C ARG A 42 28.47 -13.22 26.61
N ASN A 43 28.59 -14.55 26.71
CA ASN A 43 29.83 -15.21 27.09
C ASN A 43 30.87 -15.26 25.96
N TYR A 44 30.45 -15.29 24.69
CA TYR A 44 31.35 -15.20 23.52
C TYR A 44 31.93 -13.78 23.34
N LYS A 45 31.24 -12.75 23.85
CA LYS A 45 31.51 -11.32 23.65
C LYS A 45 32.74 -10.75 24.40
N ARG A 46 33.74 -11.58 24.73
CA ARG A 46 34.92 -11.12 25.48
C ARG A 46 36.14 -10.79 24.62
N ASN A 47 36.25 -11.25 23.37
CA ASN A 47 37.37 -10.88 22.50
C ASN A 47 36.94 -10.83 21.01
N SER A 48 37.41 -9.80 20.28
CA SER A 48 37.60 -9.75 18.81
C SER A 48 36.46 -9.37 17.83
N LEU A 49 35.58 -8.39 18.12
CA LEU A 49 34.68 -7.85 17.07
C LEU A 49 34.72 -6.32 16.96
N SER A 50 34.65 -5.81 15.73
CA SER A 50 34.63 -4.37 15.43
C SER A 50 33.28 -3.72 15.79
N LYS A 51 33.27 -2.40 15.98
CA LYS A 51 32.05 -1.66 16.41
C LYS A 51 30.87 -1.81 15.43
N GLU A 52 31.13 -1.95 14.13
CA GLU A 52 30.08 -2.11 13.11
C GLU A 52 29.45 -3.52 13.14
N GLU A 53 30.26 -4.56 13.34
CA GLU A 53 29.79 -5.94 13.54
C GLU A 53 28.94 -6.06 14.81
N LEU A 54 29.32 -5.35 15.87
CA LEU A 54 28.55 -5.32 17.13
C LEU A 54 27.16 -4.69 16.99
N ILE A 55 26.95 -3.79 16.02
CA ILE A 55 25.68 -3.09 15.79
C ILE A 55 24.75 -3.89 14.85
N SER A 56 25.31 -4.67 13.90
CA SER A 56 24.53 -5.47 12.94
C SER A 56 24.12 -6.84 13.48
N MET A 57 24.95 -7.46 14.33
CA MET A 57 24.72 -8.81 14.86
C MET A 57 23.38 -9.04 15.58
N PRO A 58 22.86 -8.11 16.42
CA PRO A 58 21.57 -8.32 17.08
C PRO A 58 20.41 -8.49 16.11
N LYS A 59 20.44 -7.78 14.97
CA LYS A 59 19.40 -7.91 13.93
C LYS A 59 19.50 -9.25 13.22
N THR A 60 20.70 -9.65 12.83
CA THR A 60 20.93 -10.94 12.17
C THR A 60 20.53 -12.11 13.06
N ILE A 61 20.89 -12.07 14.35
CA ILE A 61 20.51 -13.11 15.32
C ILE A 61 19.00 -13.13 15.55
N LEU A 62 18.38 -11.96 15.70
CA LEU A 62 16.92 -11.88 15.83
C LEU A 62 16.23 -12.49 14.60
N LEU A 63 16.67 -12.15 13.39
CA LEU A 63 16.11 -12.70 12.15
C LEU A 63 16.34 -14.22 12.06
N ALA A 64 17.53 -14.72 12.42
CA ALA A 64 17.82 -16.15 12.44
C ALA A 64 16.93 -16.91 13.44
N VAL A 65 16.75 -16.36 14.65
CA VAL A 65 15.84 -16.91 15.66
C VAL A 65 14.40 -16.92 15.13
N LEU A 66 13.92 -15.81 14.56
CA LEU A 66 12.57 -15.75 13.99
C LEU A 66 12.37 -16.77 12.87
N SER A 67 13.37 -16.96 11.99
CA SER A 67 13.33 -17.97 10.94
C SER A 67 13.26 -19.39 11.51
N ILE A 68 14.06 -19.72 12.53
CA ILE A 68 14.02 -21.03 13.19
C ILE A 68 12.66 -21.25 13.87
N LEU A 69 12.12 -20.24 14.55
CA LEU A 69 10.79 -20.31 15.17
C LEU A 69 9.69 -20.51 14.14
N LEU A 70 9.78 -19.85 12.98
CA LEU A 70 8.83 -20.03 11.89
C LEU A 70 8.89 -21.46 11.34
N VAL A 71 10.08 -21.98 11.06
CA VAL A 71 10.28 -23.37 10.62
C VAL A 71 9.72 -24.35 11.66
N GLY A 72 10.03 -24.15 12.95
CA GLY A 72 9.47 -24.95 14.03
C GLY A 72 7.94 -24.89 14.08
N SER A 73 7.35 -23.72 13.86
CA SER A 73 5.89 -23.54 13.84
C SER A 73 5.24 -24.27 12.65
N ILE A 74 5.88 -24.27 11.48
CA ILE A 74 5.43 -25.03 10.31
C ILE A 74 5.48 -26.54 10.59
N ILE A 75 6.54 -27.03 11.24
CA ILE A 75 6.68 -28.45 11.60
C ILE A 75 5.63 -28.87 12.64
N ILE A 76 5.29 -28.00 13.59
CA ILE A 76 4.28 -28.28 14.63
C ILE A 76 2.86 -28.24 14.05
N GLN A 77 2.59 -27.37 13.08
CA GLN A 77 1.27 -27.17 12.47
C GLN A 77 1.33 -27.24 10.93
N PRO A 78 1.67 -28.40 10.34
CA PRO A 78 1.88 -28.53 8.90
C PRO A 78 0.58 -28.32 8.12
N ASP A 79 -0.54 -28.88 8.58
CA ASP A 79 -1.84 -28.74 7.92
C ASP A 79 -2.30 -27.28 7.90
N ALA A 80 -2.21 -26.59 9.04
CA ALA A 80 -2.59 -25.17 9.13
C ALA A 80 -1.71 -24.30 8.22
N SER A 81 -0.40 -24.57 8.19
CA SER A 81 0.54 -23.85 7.31
C SER A 81 0.23 -24.12 5.84
N PHE A 82 -0.03 -25.36 5.48
CA PHE A 82 -0.36 -25.75 4.11
C PHE A 82 -1.67 -25.11 3.65
N GLN A 83 -2.74 -25.19 4.45
CA GLN A 83 -4.02 -24.55 4.12
C GLN A 83 -3.91 -23.02 4.02
N ALA A 84 -3.15 -22.38 4.91
CA ALA A 84 -2.89 -20.95 4.81
C ALA A 84 -2.11 -20.59 3.55
N SER A 85 -1.14 -21.42 3.15
CA SER A 85 -0.39 -21.22 1.91
C SER A 85 -1.28 -21.35 0.67
N LEU A 86 -2.20 -22.33 0.66
CA LEU A 86 -3.19 -22.49 -0.40
C LEU A 86 -4.13 -21.29 -0.47
N GLN A 87 -4.61 -20.78 0.67
CA GLN A 87 -5.45 -19.60 0.69
C GLN A 87 -4.74 -18.38 0.09
N GLY A 88 -3.49 -18.13 0.48
CA GLY A 88 -2.67 -17.07 -0.09
C GLY A 88 -2.46 -17.24 -1.60
N LEU A 89 -2.18 -18.47 -2.04
CA LEU A 89 -2.01 -18.83 -3.45
C LEU A 89 -3.30 -18.61 -4.25
N THR A 90 -4.46 -19.03 -3.74
CA THR A 90 -5.76 -18.88 -4.39
C THR A 90 -6.10 -17.41 -4.60
N VAL A 91 -5.93 -16.57 -3.58
CA VAL A 91 -6.16 -15.12 -3.70
C VAL A 91 -5.21 -14.51 -4.73
N TRP A 92 -3.93 -14.88 -4.68
CA TRP A 92 -2.97 -14.36 -5.64
C TRP A 92 -3.29 -14.78 -7.08
N TRP A 93 -3.52 -16.07 -7.34
CA TRP A 93 -3.71 -16.61 -8.69
C TRP A 93 -5.04 -16.17 -9.31
N ASN A 94 -6.14 -16.20 -8.55
CA ASN A 94 -7.47 -15.92 -9.10
C ASN A 94 -7.78 -14.42 -9.18
N ILE A 95 -7.13 -13.58 -8.35
CA ILE A 95 -7.48 -12.16 -8.24
C ILE A 95 -6.29 -11.27 -8.63
N VAL A 96 -5.16 -11.41 -7.94
CA VAL A 96 -4.06 -10.44 -8.04
C VAL A 96 -3.29 -10.59 -9.35
N PHE A 97 -2.93 -11.81 -9.74
CA PHE A 97 -2.15 -12.08 -10.95
C PHE A 97 -2.86 -11.58 -12.23
N PRO A 98 -4.08 -12.04 -12.58
CA PRO A 98 -4.78 -11.56 -13.78
C PRO A 98 -5.16 -10.09 -13.67
N GLY A 99 -5.42 -9.59 -12.46
CA GLY A 99 -5.81 -8.21 -12.22
C GLY A 99 -4.67 -7.20 -12.34
N LEU A 100 -3.41 -7.60 -12.19
CA LEU A 100 -2.25 -6.68 -12.24
C LEU A 100 -1.37 -6.86 -13.48
N LEU A 101 -1.31 -8.06 -14.09
CA LEU A 101 -0.42 -8.33 -15.23
C LEU A 101 -0.62 -7.33 -16.39
N PRO A 102 -1.85 -7.08 -16.89
CA PRO A 102 -2.05 -6.15 -18.00
C PRO A 102 -1.60 -4.73 -17.67
N PHE A 103 -1.79 -4.28 -16.42
CA PHE A 103 -1.42 -2.93 -15.98
C PHE A 103 0.10 -2.77 -15.88
N LEU A 104 0.81 -3.76 -15.32
CA LEU A 104 2.26 -3.72 -15.21
C LEU A 104 2.92 -3.74 -16.60
N VAL A 105 2.42 -4.58 -17.51
CA VAL A 105 2.91 -4.64 -18.89
C VAL A 105 2.70 -3.32 -19.60
N LEU A 106 1.48 -2.77 -19.52
CA LEU A 106 1.18 -1.50 -20.18
C LEU A 106 2.00 -0.35 -19.56
N TYR A 107 2.20 -0.33 -18.25
CA TYR A 107 3.02 0.68 -17.59
C TYR A 107 4.47 0.67 -18.10
N GLU A 108 5.11 -0.51 -18.17
CA GLU A 108 6.48 -0.65 -18.70
C GLU A 108 6.58 -0.22 -20.17
N ILE A 109 5.58 -0.59 -20.99
CA ILE A 109 5.45 -0.14 -22.38
C ILE A 109 5.37 1.39 -22.43
N MET A 110 4.51 2.01 -21.63
CA MET A 110 4.34 3.47 -21.60
C MET A 110 5.60 4.22 -21.15
N LEU A 111 6.35 3.66 -20.20
CA LEU A 111 7.66 4.19 -19.82
C LEU A 111 8.64 4.17 -21.00
N ALA A 112 8.71 3.04 -21.72
CA ALA A 112 9.62 2.85 -22.85
C ALA A 112 9.25 3.69 -24.09
N PHE A 113 7.97 4.02 -24.26
CA PHE A 113 7.50 4.91 -25.32
C PHE A 113 7.54 6.40 -24.96
N GLY A 114 8.10 6.78 -23.81
CA GLY A 114 8.26 8.19 -23.43
C GLY A 114 6.99 8.88 -22.94
N LEU A 115 5.91 8.13 -22.72
CA LEU A 115 4.64 8.71 -22.27
C LEU A 115 4.74 9.28 -20.85
N ALA A 116 5.66 8.78 -20.03
CA ALA A 116 6.03 9.38 -18.75
C ALA A 116 6.58 10.79 -18.87
N HIS A 117 7.42 11.02 -19.88
CA HIS A 117 7.98 12.32 -20.15
C HIS A 117 6.90 13.28 -20.68
N ALA A 118 6.04 12.78 -21.56
CA ALA A 118 4.97 13.55 -22.17
C ALA A 118 3.87 13.97 -21.18
N ILE A 119 3.40 13.06 -20.32
CA ILE A 119 2.43 13.38 -19.26
C ILE A 119 3.12 14.18 -18.15
N GLY A 120 4.39 13.86 -17.87
CA GLY A 120 5.20 14.58 -16.90
C GLY A 120 5.34 16.05 -17.25
N SER A 121 5.63 16.40 -18.51
CA SER A 121 5.76 17.80 -18.94
C SER A 121 4.45 18.57 -18.79
N MET A 122 3.30 17.93 -19.08
CA MET A 122 1.97 18.53 -18.89
C MET A 122 1.62 18.75 -17.43
N LEU A 123 1.93 17.77 -16.57
CA LEU A 123 1.60 17.81 -15.13
C LEU A 123 2.70 18.44 -14.27
N GLN A 124 3.83 18.83 -14.88
CA GLN A 124 4.96 19.50 -14.22
C GLN A 124 4.53 20.68 -13.33
N PRO A 125 3.77 21.68 -13.82
CA PRO A 125 3.39 22.82 -12.98
C PRO A 125 2.49 22.41 -11.81
N LEU A 126 1.63 21.41 -12.01
CA LEU A 126 0.77 20.87 -10.95
C LEU A 126 1.63 20.16 -9.89
N MET A 127 2.46 19.20 -10.29
CA MET A 127 3.33 18.41 -9.42
C MET A 127 4.33 19.27 -8.65
N GLN A 128 4.93 20.26 -9.30
CA GLN A 128 5.85 21.17 -8.62
C GLN A 128 5.12 22.03 -7.59
N ARG A 129 3.94 22.56 -7.92
CA ARG A 129 3.25 23.49 -7.03
C ARG A 129 2.59 22.80 -5.84
N THR A 130 1.93 21.66 -6.06
CA THR A 130 1.25 20.91 -4.99
C THR A 130 2.25 20.05 -4.22
N LEU A 131 3.01 19.22 -4.91
CA LEU A 131 3.83 18.17 -4.29
C LEU A 131 5.31 18.49 -4.26
N GLY A 132 5.75 19.54 -4.97
CA GLY A 132 7.16 19.83 -5.27
C GLY A 132 7.92 18.58 -5.67
N LEU A 133 7.28 17.82 -6.55
CA LEU A 133 7.83 16.67 -7.23
C LEU A 133 8.04 17.04 -8.71
N PRO A 134 8.96 16.37 -9.41
CA PRO A 134 9.01 16.44 -10.87
C PRO A 134 7.70 15.94 -11.47
N GLY A 135 7.36 16.41 -12.66
CA GLY A 135 6.17 16.03 -13.40
C GLY A 135 6.10 14.53 -13.68
N GLU A 136 7.25 13.88 -13.93
CA GLU A 136 7.35 12.42 -14.10
C GLU A 136 6.78 11.65 -12.89
N ALA A 137 6.77 12.23 -11.69
CA ALA A 137 6.16 11.63 -10.51
C ALA A 137 4.63 11.48 -10.61
N ALA A 138 3.97 12.25 -11.47
CA ALA A 138 2.53 12.13 -11.70
C ALA A 138 2.17 10.76 -12.27
N LEU A 139 2.98 10.23 -13.19
CA LEU A 139 2.75 8.88 -13.70
C LEU A 139 2.95 7.82 -12.62
N ALA A 140 3.95 7.97 -11.76
CA ALA A 140 4.14 7.04 -10.66
C ALA A 140 2.94 7.02 -9.69
N LEU A 141 2.29 8.17 -9.45
CA LEU A 141 1.05 8.21 -8.66
C LEU A 141 -0.11 7.52 -9.37
N VAL A 142 -0.38 7.91 -10.61
CA VAL A 142 -1.50 7.40 -11.40
C VAL A 142 -1.41 5.88 -11.59
N PHE A 143 -0.25 5.40 -12.05
CA PHE A 143 -0.02 3.98 -12.25
C PHE A 143 0.13 3.22 -10.95
N GLY A 144 0.71 3.85 -9.92
CA GLY A 144 0.75 3.26 -8.59
C GLY A 144 -0.63 3.03 -8.01
N TRP A 145 -1.56 3.96 -8.21
CA TRP A 145 -2.93 3.81 -7.71
C TRP A 145 -3.72 2.80 -8.54
N ALA A 146 -3.58 2.82 -9.86
CA ALA A 146 -4.21 1.85 -10.74
C ALA A 146 -3.68 0.41 -10.51
N GLY A 147 -2.37 0.25 -10.32
CA GLY A 147 -1.70 -1.04 -10.11
C GLY A 147 -1.58 -1.48 -8.65
N GLY A 148 -2.05 -0.68 -7.70
CA GLY A 148 -2.01 -1.00 -6.28
C GLY A 148 -0.63 -0.88 -5.59
N TYR A 149 -0.54 -1.37 -4.36
CA TYR A 149 0.64 -1.26 -3.48
C TYR A 149 1.99 -1.58 -4.15
N PRO A 150 2.13 -2.71 -4.90
CA PRO A 150 3.42 -3.10 -5.45
C PRO A 150 3.84 -2.16 -6.58
N ALA A 151 2.93 -1.89 -7.52
CA ALA A 151 3.17 -1.02 -8.67
C ALA A 151 3.60 0.40 -8.23
N GLY A 152 2.94 0.95 -7.21
CA GLY A 152 3.29 2.25 -6.67
C GLY A 152 4.70 2.29 -6.08
N SER A 153 5.08 1.26 -5.33
CA SER A 153 6.41 1.19 -4.71
C SER A 153 7.52 1.07 -5.76
N GLU A 154 7.30 0.25 -6.79
CA GLU A 154 8.24 0.08 -7.90
C GLU A 154 8.39 1.33 -8.75
N ALA A 155 7.29 2.00 -9.08
CA ALA A 155 7.33 3.23 -9.86
C ALA A 155 8.21 4.30 -9.19
N VAL A 156 8.10 4.42 -7.85
CA VAL A 156 8.93 5.34 -7.07
C VAL A 156 10.38 4.90 -7.00
N ALA A 157 10.62 3.61 -6.79
CA ALA A 157 11.98 3.06 -6.79
C ALA A 157 12.68 3.29 -8.15
N SER A 158 11.97 3.09 -9.26
CA SER A 158 12.46 3.34 -10.62
C SER A 158 12.86 4.80 -10.82
N LEU A 159 11.99 5.75 -10.44
CA LEU A 159 12.31 7.18 -10.52
C LEU A 159 13.49 7.57 -9.63
N ARG A 160 13.62 6.97 -8.43
CA ARG A 160 14.76 7.21 -7.54
C ARG A 160 16.06 6.65 -8.10
N LYS A 161 16.05 5.44 -8.67
CA LYS A 161 17.21 4.79 -9.31
C LYS A 161 17.70 5.56 -10.54
N ARG A 162 16.79 6.19 -11.27
CA ARG A 162 17.10 7.06 -12.42
C ARG A 162 17.45 8.50 -12.03
N GLU A 163 17.67 8.76 -10.73
CA GLU A 163 18.03 10.07 -10.18
C GLU A 163 17.03 11.20 -10.48
N LYS A 164 15.79 10.86 -10.86
CA LYS A 164 14.72 11.82 -11.14
C LYS A 164 14.12 12.42 -9.86
N LEU A 165 14.29 11.73 -8.74
CA LEU A 165 13.83 12.15 -7.42
C LEU A 165 15.01 12.26 -6.48
N ASP A 166 15.06 13.33 -5.68
CA ASP A 166 15.87 13.32 -4.48
C ASP A 166 15.30 12.36 -3.42
N ARG A 167 16.06 12.07 -2.36
CA ARG A 167 15.64 11.17 -1.29
C ARG A 167 14.35 11.60 -0.60
N SER A 168 14.19 12.90 -0.33
CA SER A 168 13.02 13.45 0.36
C SER A 168 11.77 13.37 -0.51
N GLN A 169 11.92 13.69 -1.80
CA GLN A 169 10.91 13.54 -2.82
C GLN A 169 10.50 12.09 -2.98
N GLY A 170 11.48 11.17 -3.08
CA GLY A 170 11.23 9.74 -3.16
C GLY A 170 10.51 9.20 -1.92
N GLN A 171 10.92 9.57 -0.71
CA GLN A 171 10.26 9.12 0.53
C GLN A 171 8.81 9.59 0.62
N ARG A 172 8.54 10.83 0.19
CA ARG A 172 7.20 11.39 0.15
C ARG A 172 6.35 10.71 -0.92
N LEU A 173 6.86 10.61 -2.15
CA LEU A 173 6.14 9.99 -3.24
C LEU A 173 5.85 8.51 -2.96
N LEU A 174 6.78 7.78 -2.34
CA LEU A 174 6.58 6.37 -1.93
C LEU A 174 5.33 6.20 -1.07
N SER A 175 5.13 7.13 -0.15
CA SER A 175 4.03 7.13 0.80
C SER A 175 2.67 7.36 0.13
N PHE A 176 2.65 8.12 -0.97
CA PHE A 176 1.43 8.44 -1.71
C PHE A 176 1.16 7.50 -2.87
N ALA A 177 2.19 6.99 -3.55
CA ALA A 177 2.04 6.05 -4.66
C ALA A 177 1.56 4.67 -4.19
N HIS A 178 1.87 4.29 -2.95
CA HIS A 178 1.44 3.03 -2.36
C HIS A 178 -0.02 3.09 -1.89
N MET A 179 -0.95 2.67 -2.75
CA MET A 179 -2.41 2.76 -2.55
C MET A 179 -3.09 1.43 -2.88
N PRO A 180 -4.22 1.03 -2.27
CA PRO A 180 -5.01 -0.08 -2.80
C PRO A 180 -5.51 0.23 -4.21
N ASN A 181 -5.63 -0.81 -5.02
CA ASN A 181 -6.23 -0.72 -6.34
C ASN A 181 -7.73 -0.36 -6.21
N PRO A 182 -8.22 0.70 -6.91
CA PRO A 182 -9.64 1.04 -7.00
C PRO A 182 -10.55 -0.17 -7.25
N LEU A 183 -10.20 -0.96 -8.25
CA LEU A 183 -11.02 -2.07 -8.72
C LEU A 183 -11.14 -3.14 -7.64
N PHE A 184 -10.08 -3.36 -6.87
CA PHE A 184 -10.11 -4.27 -5.73
C PHE A 184 -11.12 -3.80 -4.68
N MET A 185 -11.13 -2.51 -4.34
CA MET A 185 -12.08 -1.95 -3.37
C MET A 185 -13.53 -2.00 -3.85
N LEU A 186 -13.76 -1.76 -5.14
CA LEU A 186 -15.11 -1.75 -5.71
C LEU A 186 -15.66 -3.17 -5.91
N VAL A 187 -14.91 -4.03 -6.58
CA VAL A 187 -15.35 -5.35 -7.01
C VAL A 187 -15.17 -6.37 -5.89
N VAL A 188 -13.95 -6.51 -5.38
CA VAL A 188 -13.65 -7.60 -4.44
C VAL A 188 -14.20 -7.27 -3.05
N ILE A 189 -13.94 -6.07 -2.53
CA ILE A 189 -14.44 -5.69 -1.21
C ILE A 189 -15.94 -5.38 -1.26
N GLY A 190 -16.37 -4.49 -2.16
CA GLY A 190 -17.77 -4.06 -2.25
C GLY A 190 -18.72 -5.17 -2.65
N ALA A 191 -18.58 -5.70 -3.87
CA ALA A 191 -19.48 -6.73 -4.39
C ALA A 191 -19.16 -8.13 -3.86
N GLY A 192 -17.88 -8.49 -3.79
CA GLY A 192 -17.42 -9.82 -3.39
C GLY A 192 -17.59 -10.10 -1.91
N PHE A 193 -16.95 -9.32 -1.03
CA PHE A 193 -16.88 -9.62 0.40
C PHE A 193 -18.06 -9.06 1.18
N LEU A 194 -18.49 -7.84 0.87
CA LEU A 194 -19.57 -7.17 1.58
C LEU A 194 -20.95 -7.41 0.98
N HIS A 195 -21.02 -7.94 -0.26
CA HIS A 195 -22.24 -8.05 -1.05
C HIS A 195 -23.03 -6.72 -1.13
N LYS A 196 -22.31 -5.61 -1.01
CA LYS A 196 -22.84 -4.23 -0.96
C LYS A 196 -21.90 -3.34 -1.77
N PRO A 197 -22.09 -3.27 -3.10
CA PRO A 197 -21.22 -2.48 -3.97
C PRO A 197 -21.03 -1.01 -3.57
N ILE A 198 -22.11 -0.38 -3.05
CA ILE A 198 -22.08 1.00 -2.55
C ILE A 198 -21.06 1.15 -1.41
N ALA A 199 -20.98 0.17 -0.51
CA ALA A 199 -20.01 0.20 0.58
C ALA A 199 -18.56 0.19 0.05
N GLY A 200 -18.29 -0.58 -1.02
CA GLY A 200 -16.99 -0.59 -1.69
C GLY A 200 -16.60 0.78 -2.25
N MET A 201 -17.53 1.51 -2.86
CA MET A 201 -17.29 2.89 -3.32
C MET A 201 -17.05 3.85 -2.17
N MET A 202 -17.82 3.75 -1.09
CA MET A 202 -17.64 4.59 0.09
C MET A 202 -16.27 4.37 0.73
N ILE A 203 -15.83 3.11 0.82
CA ILE A 203 -14.48 2.73 1.27
C ILE A 203 -13.43 3.34 0.34
N ALA A 204 -13.56 3.18 -0.97
CA ALA A 204 -12.60 3.73 -1.94
C ALA A 204 -12.50 5.26 -1.83
N ALA A 205 -13.63 5.95 -1.75
CA ALA A 205 -13.70 7.39 -1.57
C ALA A 205 -13.00 7.82 -0.28
N ALA A 206 -13.28 7.17 0.86
CA ALA A 206 -12.66 7.52 2.13
C ALA A 206 -11.14 7.26 2.14
N VAL A 207 -10.67 6.15 1.56
CA VAL A 207 -9.23 5.83 1.45
C VAL A 207 -8.50 6.86 0.58
N TRP A 208 -9.08 7.30 -0.53
CA TRP A 208 -8.45 8.32 -1.38
C TRP A 208 -8.54 9.71 -0.82
N VAL A 209 -9.70 10.11 -0.26
CA VAL A 209 -9.86 11.40 0.38
C VAL A 209 -8.90 11.52 1.56
N SER A 210 -8.70 10.46 2.35
CA SER A 210 -7.69 10.45 3.41
C SER A 210 -6.25 10.56 2.89
N ALA A 211 -5.93 9.93 1.76
CA ALA A 211 -4.63 10.08 1.12
C ALA A 211 -4.39 11.51 0.62
N LEU A 212 -5.36 12.09 -0.08
CA LEU A 212 -5.33 13.47 -0.57
C LEU A 212 -5.31 14.49 0.56
N TRP A 213 -6.01 14.20 1.66
CA TRP A 213 -5.98 15.00 2.88
C TRP A 213 -4.58 15.03 3.49
N LEU A 214 -3.93 13.87 3.64
CA LEU A 214 -2.55 13.79 4.13
C LEU A 214 -1.56 14.44 3.18
N LEU A 215 -1.77 14.32 1.87
CA LEU A 215 -1.02 15.03 0.85
C LEU A 215 -1.12 16.55 1.03
N LEU A 216 -2.34 17.05 1.28
CA LEU A 216 -2.59 18.47 1.50
C LEU A 216 -1.89 18.95 2.78
N ILE A 217 -2.11 18.28 3.92
CA ILE A 217 -1.45 18.62 5.19
C ILE A 217 0.06 18.66 5.01
N THR A 218 0.65 17.59 4.47
CA THR A 218 2.11 17.50 4.31
C THR A 218 2.65 18.54 3.32
N SER A 219 1.85 18.98 2.34
CA SER A 219 2.22 20.05 1.42
C SER A 219 2.22 21.45 2.06
N ILE A 220 1.32 21.70 3.02
CA ILE A 220 1.19 22.98 3.73
C ILE A 220 2.35 23.18 4.71
N PHE A 221 2.69 22.16 5.49
CA PHE A 221 3.77 22.22 6.49
C PHE A 221 5.17 22.03 5.89
N ARG A 222 5.28 21.97 4.56
CA ARG A 222 6.53 21.73 3.87
C ARG A 222 7.36 23.00 3.76
N GLN A 223 8.62 22.90 4.20
CA GLN A 223 9.66 23.83 3.79
C GLN A 223 9.96 23.63 2.29
N ARG A 224 9.59 24.61 1.46
CA ARG A 224 9.89 24.58 0.02
C ARG A 224 11.39 24.77 -0.17
N LYS A 225 12.09 23.69 -0.54
CA LYS A 225 13.40 23.83 -1.17
C LYS A 225 13.20 24.21 -2.64
N PRO A 226 14.00 25.13 -3.21
CA PRO A 226 14.05 25.32 -4.65
C PRO A 226 14.37 23.97 -5.28
N ILE A 227 13.46 23.46 -6.10
CA ILE A 227 13.78 22.33 -6.97
C ILE A 227 14.74 22.92 -8.01
N PRO A 228 15.90 22.30 -8.28
CA PRO A 228 16.71 22.68 -9.42
C PRO A 228 15.79 22.71 -10.62
N ALA A 229 15.68 23.86 -11.29
CA ALA A 229 14.94 23.89 -12.55
C ALA A 229 15.56 22.79 -13.42
N ALA A 230 14.73 21.85 -13.92
CA ALA A 230 15.18 21.00 -15.00
C ALA A 230 15.68 21.96 -16.09
N ASP A 231 16.95 21.86 -16.45
CA ASP A 231 17.65 22.83 -17.30
C ASP A 231 16.76 23.34 -18.43
N GLY A 232 16.55 24.64 -18.49
CA GLY A 232 16.04 25.35 -19.66
C GLY A 232 14.55 25.17 -20.04
N GLN A 233 13.74 24.41 -19.32
CA GLN A 233 12.34 24.21 -19.73
C GLN A 233 11.45 25.39 -19.33
N THR A 234 11.30 26.37 -20.22
CA THR A 234 10.21 27.34 -20.18
C THR A 234 8.87 26.60 -20.10
N PRO A 235 7.90 27.04 -19.27
CA PRO A 235 6.57 26.44 -19.25
C PRO A 235 6.02 26.45 -20.69
N PRO A 236 5.59 25.30 -21.21
CA PRO A 236 5.28 25.19 -22.62
C PRO A 236 4.13 26.13 -22.97
N THR A 237 4.37 27.02 -23.93
CA THR A 237 3.35 27.93 -24.47
C THR A 237 2.25 27.20 -25.24
N ARG A 238 2.47 25.90 -25.55
CA ARG A 238 1.51 24.99 -26.20
C ARG A 238 1.63 23.57 -25.59
N PRO A 239 0.58 23.02 -24.95
CA PRO A 239 0.65 21.72 -24.27
C PRO A 239 0.85 20.54 -25.22
N LEU A 240 0.29 20.61 -26.43
CA LEU A 240 0.37 19.52 -27.42
C LEU A 240 1.78 19.32 -27.97
N SER A 241 2.53 20.42 -28.20
CA SER A 241 3.92 20.34 -28.68
C SER A 241 4.87 19.82 -27.60
N SER A 242 4.62 20.18 -26.33
CA SER A 242 5.39 19.65 -25.20
C SER A 242 5.17 18.16 -24.97
N PHE A 243 3.95 17.68 -25.22
CA PHE A 243 3.63 16.26 -25.19
C PHE A 243 4.39 15.50 -26.30
N ALA A 244 4.34 15.99 -27.54
CA ALA A 244 5.04 15.37 -28.66
C ALA A 244 6.58 15.33 -28.47
N GLN A 245 7.17 16.44 -27.98
CA GLN A 245 8.59 16.50 -27.66
C GLN A 245 8.97 15.53 -26.53
N GLY A 246 8.14 15.43 -25.49
CA GLY A 246 8.36 14.47 -24.40
C GLY A 246 8.32 13.02 -24.89
N LEU A 247 7.39 12.69 -25.79
CA LEU A 247 7.28 11.35 -26.37
C LEU A 247 8.53 10.98 -27.18
N GLN A 248 9.00 11.91 -28.03
CA GLN A 248 10.21 11.73 -28.83
C GLN A 248 11.45 11.57 -27.94
N ALA A 249 11.66 12.48 -26.98
CA ALA A 249 12.81 12.43 -26.09
C ALA A 249 12.87 11.13 -25.27
N GLY A 250 11.73 10.66 -24.76
CA GLY A 250 11.67 9.40 -24.02
C GLY A 250 11.93 8.18 -24.92
N ARG A 251 11.47 8.22 -26.18
CA ARG A 251 11.71 7.15 -27.15
C ARG A 251 13.17 7.07 -27.58
N GLU A 252 13.80 8.22 -27.82
CA GLU A 252 15.23 8.33 -28.13
C GLU A 252 16.10 7.83 -26.96
N GLN A 253 15.68 8.07 -25.72
CA GLN A 253 16.39 7.62 -24.53
C GLN A 253 16.31 6.10 -24.30
N ASP A 254 15.19 5.45 -24.65
CA ASP A 254 15.01 4.01 -24.45
C ASP A 254 15.70 3.17 -25.55
N GLY A 255 15.59 3.57 -26.81
CA GLY A 255 16.32 2.95 -27.94
C GLY A 255 15.92 1.53 -28.35
N ARG A 256 15.08 0.81 -27.58
CA ARG A 256 14.67 -0.58 -27.87
C ARG A 256 13.59 -0.68 -28.94
N SER A 257 13.53 -1.78 -29.68
CA SER A 257 12.45 -2.06 -30.63
C SER A 257 11.11 -2.33 -29.91
N PHE A 258 9.96 -2.18 -30.60
CA PHE A 258 8.66 -2.49 -30.00
C PHE A 258 8.58 -3.93 -29.47
N GLY A 259 9.08 -4.91 -30.23
CA GLY A 259 9.09 -6.31 -29.82
C GLY A 259 9.94 -6.56 -28.59
N GLN A 260 11.11 -5.90 -28.48
CA GLN A 260 11.95 -5.96 -27.28
C GLN A 260 11.25 -5.34 -26.07
N VAL A 261 10.67 -4.14 -26.23
CA VAL A 261 9.90 -3.47 -25.16
C VAL A 261 8.77 -4.35 -24.66
N LEU A 262 8.00 -4.95 -25.58
CA LEU A 262 6.88 -5.82 -25.24
C LEU A 262 7.36 -7.08 -24.49
N GLY A 263 8.40 -7.74 -25.00
CA GLY A 263 8.98 -8.93 -24.37
C GLY A 263 9.51 -8.66 -22.97
N ASP A 264 10.29 -7.59 -22.82
CA ASP A 264 10.85 -7.15 -21.53
C ASP A 264 9.74 -6.76 -20.54
N ALA A 265 8.71 -6.04 -21.01
CA ALA A 265 7.57 -5.64 -20.20
C ALA A 265 6.79 -6.85 -19.68
N VAL A 266 6.50 -7.84 -20.53
CA VAL A 266 5.81 -9.08 -20.14
C VAL A 266 6.64 -9.88 -19.15
N SER A 267 7.90 -10.17 -19.50
CA SER A 267 8.80 -10.97 -18.65
C SER A 267 9.01 -10.32 -17.29
N GLY A 268 9.32 -9.02 -17.27
CA GLY A 268 9.50 -8.26 -16.05
C GLY A 268 8.24 -8.22 -15.18
N SER A 269 7.06 -8.05 -15.79
CA SER A 269 5.78 -8.05 -15.07
C SER A 269 5.45 -9.39 -14.44
N VAL A 270 5.70 -10.50 -15.14
CA VAL A 270 5.51 -11.85 -14.59
C VAL A 270 6.44 -12.08 -13.40
N GLN A 271 7.72 -11.71 -13.52
CA GLN A 271 8.68 -11.87 -12.41
C GLN A 271 8.24 -11.08 -11.17
N LYS A 272 7.82 -9.82 -11.33
CA LYS A 272 7.30 -9.00 -10.24
C LYS A 272 6.07 -9.63 -9.59
N LEU A 273 5.15 -10.19 -10.39
CA LEU A 273 3.96 -10.86 -9.86
C LEU A 273 4.27 -12.15 -9.10
N MET A 274 5.30 -12.90 -9.50
CA MET A 274 5.77 -14.05 -8.74
C MET A 274 6.30 -13.63 -7.37
N VAL A 275 7.03 -12.51 -7.30
CA VAL A 275 7.50 -11.95 -6.02
C VAL A 275 6.32 -11.52 -5.14
N ILE A 276 5.34 -10.80 -5.70
CA ILE A 276 4.12 -10.40 -5.00
C ILE A 276 3.38 -11.63 -4.44
N GLY A 277 3.21 -12.68 -5.26
CA GLY A 277 2.57 -13.92 -4.85
C GLY A 277 3.31 -14.64 -3.73
N GLY A 278 4.65 -14.71 -3.81
CA GLY A 278 5.48 -15.25 -2.75
C GLY A 278 5.27 -14.53 -1.41
N PHE A 279 5.22 -13.19 -1.41
CA PHE A 279 4.93 -12.41 -0.21
C PHE A 279 3.51 -12.64 0.33
N MET A 280 2.50 -12.81 -0.53
CA MET A 280 1.13 -13.10 -0.10
C MET A 280 1.01 -14.48 0.55
N ILE A 281 1.60 -15.52 -0.06
CA ILE A 281 1.62 -16.88 0.50
C ILE A 281 2.35 -16.89 1.84
N PHE A 282 3.52 -16.26 1.90
CA PHE A 282 4.31 -16.13 3.12
C PHE A 282 3.54 -15.42 4.24
N ALA A 283 2.87 -14.30 3.92
CA ALA A 283 2.10 -13.53 4.89
C ALA A 283 0.86 -14.29 5.37
N ALA A 284 0.21 -15.08 4.51
CA ALA A 284 -0.91 -15.94 4.90
C ALA A 284 -0.48 -17.00 5.92
N VAL A 285 0.65 -17.68 5.67
CA VAL A 285 1.24 -18.65 6.61
C VAL A 285 1.61 -17.97 7.93
N LEU A 286 2.26 -16.81 7.87
CA LEU A 286 2.66 -16.08 9.07
C LEU A 286 1.45 -15.60 9.88
N SER A 287 0.40 -15.11 9.21
CA SER A 287 -0.88 -14.78 9.82
C SER A 287 -1.44 -15.97 10.58
N LYS A 288 -1.54 -17.14 9.93
CA LYS A 288 -2.10 -18.34 10.55
C LYS A 288 -1.29 -18.81 11.75
N LEU A 289 0.03 -18.90 11.62
CA LEU A 289 0.91 -19.37 12.69
C LEU A 289 1.01 -18.40 13.86
N SER A 290 0.72 -17.12 13.63
CA SER A 290 0.72 -16.10 14.66
C SER A 290 -0.59 -15.98 15.45
N GLU A 291 -1.66 -16.70 15.07
CA GLU A 291 -2.97 -16.62 15.73
C GLU A 291 -2.92 -16.69 17.27
N PRO A 292 -2.10 -17.55 17.91
CA PRO A 292 -1.99 -17.59 19.37
C PRO A 292 -1.55 -16.25 20.00
N LEU A 293 -0.75 -15.45 19.29
CA LEU A 293 -0.31 -14.12 19.74
C LEU A 293 -1.47 -13.11 19.76
N PHE A 294 -2.50 -13.33 18.93
CA PHE A 294 -3.69 -12.49 18.83
C PHE A 294 -4.89 -13.04 19.59
N ALA A 295 -4.76 -14.19 20.27
CA ALA A 295 -5.83 -14.83 21.01
C ALA A 295 -6.56 -13.90 22.01
N PRO A 296 -5.89 -12.99 22.75
CA PRO A 296 -6.60 -12.04 23.62
C PRO A 296 -7.56 -11.12 22.84
N LEU A 297 -7.15 -10.64 21.67
CA LEU A 297 -7.97 -9.78 20.82
C LEU A 297 -9.10 -10.57 20.16
N GLN A 298 -8.86 -11.81 19.75
CA GLN A 298 -9.89 -12.71 19.24
C GLN A 298 -10.99 -12.96 20.28
N LYS A 299 -10.61 -13.20 21.55
CA LYS A 299 -11.57 -13.37 22.66
C LYS A 299 -12.40 -12.11 22.93
N LEU A 300 -11.84 -10.94 22.66
CA LEU A 300 -12.56 -9.65 22.72
C LEU A 300 -13.43 -9.40 21.47
N GLY A 301 -13.48 -10.35 20.55
CA GLY A 301 -14.26 -10.26 19.31
C GLY A 301 -13.50 -9.71 18.12
N TYR A 302 -12.24 -9.29 18.23
CA TYR A 302 -11.47 -8.67 17.14
C TYR A 302 -10.65 -9.68 16.31
N ALA A 303 -11.32 -10.72 15.80
CA ALA A 303 -10.64 -11.84 15.14
C ALA A 303 -9.88 -11.48 13.85
N PHE A 304 -10.27 -10.39 13.19
CA PHE A 304 -9.63 -9.92 11.95
C PHE A 304 -8.23 -9.33 12.14
N VAL A 305 -7.84 -8.94 13.37
CA VAL A 305 -6.62 -8.13 13.62
C VAL A 305 -5.34 -8.87 13.22
N GLY A 306 -5.26 -10.19 13.46
CA GLY A 306 -4.09 -10.98 13.06
C GLY A 306 -3.88 -10.96 11.55
N ALA A 307 -4.93 -11.28 10.79
CA ALA A 307 -4.89 -11.23 9.32
C ALA A 307 -4.58 -9.82 8.81
N ALA A 308 -5.27 -8.79 9.33
CA ALA A 308 -5.04 -7.39 8.96
C ALA A 308 -3.63 -6.89 9.26
N PHE A 309 -3.00 -7.39 10.33
CA PHE A 309 -1.64 -7.03 10.66
C PHE A 309 -0.66 -7.51 9.57
N PHE A 310 -0.80 -8.75 9.11
CA PHE A 310 0.12 -9.33 8.13
C PHE A 310 -0.23 -9.01 6.69
N GLU A 311 -1.50 -9.04 6.30
CA GLU A 311 -1.91 -8.98 4.91
C GLU A 311 -3.27 -8.28 4.78
N SER A 312 -3.32 -7.23 3.96
CA SER A 312 -4.50 -6.36 3.85
C SER A 312 -5.71 -6.99 3.16
N HIS A 313 -5.53 -7.89 2.19
CA HIS A 313 -6.64 -8.53 1.46
C HIS A 313 -7.34 -9.56 2.38
N LEU A 314 -6.56 -10.43 3.03
CA LEU A 314 -7.05 -11.39 4.03
C LEU A 314 -7.66 -10.69 5.24
N GLY A 315 -7.02 -9.61 5.71
CA GLY A 315 -7.54 -8.78 6.79
C GLY A 315 -8.89 -8.13 6.44
N SER A 316 -9.02 -7.61 5.21
CA SER A 316 -10.27 -7.00 4.74
C SER A 316 -11.37 -8.04 4.58
N TYR A 317 -11.06 -9.25 4.12
CA TYR A 317 -12.01 -10.37 4.09
C TYR A 317 -12.48 -10.74 5.50
N ALA A 318 -11.54 -10.93 6.44
CA ALA A 318 -11.84 -11.25 7.82
C ALA A 318 -12.69 -10.16 8.50
N ALA A 319 -12.44 -8.88 8.19
CA ALA A 319 -13.21 -7.75 8.69
C ALA A 319 -14.60 -7.61 8.02
N ALA A 320 -14.77 -8.09 6.78
CA ALA A 320 -16.06 -8.06 6.09
C ALA A 320 -17.05 -9.08 6.65
N ILE A 321 -16.57 -10.27 7.03
CA ILE A 321 -17.38 -11.32 7.70
C ILE A 321 -17.45 -11.13 9.22
N TRP A 322 -16.79 -10.09 9.75
CA TRP A 322 -16.71 -9.85 11.18
C TRP A 322 -18.02 -9.28 11.72
N ASN A 323 -18.68 -10.05 12.57
CA ASN A 323 -19.85 -9.59 13.31
C ASN A 323 -19.42 -8.85 14.58
N ALA A 324 -19.13 -7.56 14.41
CA ALA A 324 -18.83 -6.65 15.51
C ALA A 324 -20.00 -6.59 16.51
N PRO A 325 -19.76 -6.80 17.82
CA PRO A 325 -20.79 -6.61 18.84
C PRO A 325 -21.29 -5.15 18.81
N GLY A 326 -22.53 -4.93 18.38
CA GLY A 326 -23.12 -3.59 18.21
C GLY A 326 -22.58 -2.78 17.02
N GLY A 327 -21.85 -3.41 16.09
CA GLY A 327 -21.23 -2.70 14.98
C GLY A 327 -22.20 -2.38 13.85
N SER A 328 -22.31 -1.10 13.52
CA SER A 328 -22.98 -0.64 12.30
C SER A 328 -22.13 -0.93 11.05
N ALA A 329 -22.77 -1.01 9.87
CA ALA A 329 -22.07 -1.14 8.58
C ALA A 329 -21.00 -0.04 8.40
N MET A 330 -21.26 1.16 8.94
CA MET A 330 -20.32 2.27 9.01
C MET A 330 -19.00 1.88 9.70
N PHE A 331 -19.07 1.23 10.86
CA PHE A 331 -17.89 0.83 11.62
C PHE A 331 -17.09 -0.26 10.90
N GLY A 332 -17.77 -1.27 10.34
CA GLY A 332 -17.13 -2.31 9.54
C GLY A 332 -16.39 -1.74 8.32
N CYS A 333 -17.02 -0.82 7.58
CA CYS A 333 -16.39 -0.15 6.45
C CYS A 333 -15.18 0.70 6.87
N ALA A 334 -15.27 1.40 8.02
CA ALA A 334 -14.16 2.19 8.55
C ALA A 334 -12.95 1.31 8.91
N VAL A 335 -13.19 0.15 9.53
CA VAL A 335 -12.14 -0.85 9.81
C VAL A 335 -11.50 -1.34 8.51
N ILE A 336 -12.29 -1.72 7.50
CA ILE A 336 -11.77 -2.18 6.22
C ILE A 336 -10.93 -1.08 5.54
N ALA A 337 -11.41 0.16 5.52
CA ALA A 337 -10.66 1.30 4.99
C ALA A 337 -9.30 1.49 5.69
N ALA A 338 -9.25 1.30 7.01
CA ALA A 338 -8.02 1.36 7.80
C ALA A 338 -7.05 0.23 7.43
N ILE A 339 -7.55 -1.00 7.27
CA ILE A 339 -6.75 -2.18 6.89
C ILE A 339 -6.10 -1.98 5.52
N LEU A 340 -6.86 -1.47 4.56
CA LEU A 340 -6.35 -1.13 3.23
C LEU A 340 -5.31 -0.01 3.31
N ALA A 341 -5.59 1.08 4.03
CA ALA A 341 -4.63 2.15 4.23
C ALA A 341 -3.39 1.74 5.07
N TRP A 342 -3.43 0.60 5.77
CA TRP A 342 -2.27 0.01 6.45
C TRP A 342 -1.39 -0.84 5.53
N SER A 343 -1.99 -1.56 4.56
CA SER A 343 -1.39 -2.54 3.63
C SER A 343 -0.74 -3.82 4.23
N GLY A 344 -0.63 -3.91 5.55
CA GLY A 344 -0.07 -5.10 6.22
C GLY A 344 1.45 -5.19 6.13
N ILE A 345 2.04 -6.09 6.95
CA ILE A 345 3.48 -6.39 6.89
C ILE A 345 3.89 -6.87 5.48
N ALA A 346 3.04 -7.62 4.79
CA ALA A 346 3.28 -8.07 3.42
C ALA A 346 3.51 -6.90 2.46
N GLY A 347 2.64 -5.88 2.50
CA GLY A 347 2.78 -4.67 1.67
C GLY A 347 4.05 -3.89 2.02
N ILE A 348 4.38 -3.78 3.30
CA ILE A 348 5.60 -3.11 3.78
C ILE A 348 6.87 -3.84 3.30
N LEU A 349 6.89 -5.18 3.37
CA LEU A 349 8.01 -5.99 2.90
C LEU A 349 8.16 -5.92 1.38
N GLN A 350 7.05 -5.93 0.64
CA GLN A 350 7.04 -5.73 -0.82
C GLN A 350 7.60 -4.35 -1.19
N THR A 351 7.23 -3.31 -0.45
CA THR A 351 7.85 -1.98 -0.62
C THR A 351 9.34 -2.01 -0.32
N GLY A 352 9.74 -2.73 0.74
CA GLY A 352 11.15 -2.91 1.10
C GLY A 352 11.96 -3.56 -0.02
N TYR A 353 11.39 -4.58 -0.65
CA TYR A 353 11.95 -5.22 -1.83
C TYR A 353 12.05 -4.25 -3.02
N ALA A 354 10.97 -3.53 -3.33
CA ALA A 354 10.95 -2.60 -4.47
C ALA A 354 12.01 -1.49 -4.35
N ILE A 355 12.15 -0.91 -3.16
CA ILE A 355 13.12 0.18 -2.90
C ILE A 355 14.54 -0.33 -2.62
N ALA A 356 14.77 -1.65 -2.64
CA ALA A 356 16.11 -2.21 -2.50
C ALA A 356 17.04 -1.66 -3.59
N GLY A 357 18.24 -1.27 -3.17
CA GLY A 357 19.20 -0.55 -4.02
C GLY A 357 18.96 0.96 -4.14
N THR A 358 18.09 1.53 -3.29
CA THR A 358 17.96 3.00 -3.13
C THR A 358 18.31 3.40 -1.69
N ASP A 359 18.41 4.70 -1.43
CA ASP A 359 18.60 5.27 -0.09
C ASP A 359 17.28 5.59 0.65
N LEU A 360 16.14 5.17 0.10
CA LEU A 360 14.83 5.30 0.73
C LEU A 360 14.73 4.39 1.95
N LYS A 361 13.98 4.82 2.96
CA LYS A 361 13.87 4.11 4.25
C LYS A 361 12.43 3.61 4.45
N LEU A 362 12.31 2.41 5.02
CA LEU A 362 10.99 1.84 5.37
C LEU A 362 10.32 2.54 6.55
N LEU A 363 11.08 2.97 7.56
CA LEU A 363 10.47 3.49 8.80
C LEU A 363 9.59 4.74 8.58
N PRO A 364 10.03 5.79 7.85
CA PRO A 364 9.15 6.94 7.58
C PRO A 364 7.91 6.55 6.77
N PHE A 365 8.06 5.58 5.86
CA PHE A 365 6.95 5.03 5.10
C PHE A 365 5.93 4.32 6.01
N VAL A 366 6.37 3.45 6.92
CA VAL A 366 5.50 2.76 7.88
C VAL A 366 4.74 3.74 8.77
N VAL A 367 5.41 4.79 9.26
CA VAL A 367 4.75 5.85 10.05
C VAL A 367 3.66 6.55 9.24
N HIS A 368 3.92 6.83 7.96
CA HIS A 368 2.90 7.38 7.07
C HIS A 368 1.72 6.42 6.87
N ARG A 369 1.97 5.11 6.71
CA ARG A 369 0.90 4.11 6.58
C ARG A 369 0.01 4.04 7.81
N LEU A 370 0.59 4.07 9.02
CA LEU A 370 -0.19 4.16 10.26
C LEU A 370 -1.06 5.42 10.31
N ASN A 371 -0.49 6.56 9.89
CA ASN A 371 -1.22 7.82 9.85
C ASN A 371 -2.35 7.77 8.80
N HIS A 372 -2.11 7.16 7.64
CA HIS A 372 -3.12 6.97 6.61
C HIS A 372 -4.23 6.04 7.06
N ALA A 373 -3.91 4.92 7.72
CA ALA A 373 -4.88 4.02 8.31
C ALA A 373 -5.79 4.72 9.32
N LEU A 374 -5.22 5.53 10.21
CA LEU A 374 -6.00 6.32 11.17
C LEU A 374 -6.92 7.32 10.46
N HIS A 375 -6.42 8.05 9.47
CA HIS A 375 -7.22 9.04 8.75
C HIS A 375 -8.30 8.38 7.88
N ALA A 376 -8.01 7.25 7.25
CA ALA A 376 -8.99 6.48 6.48
C ALA A 376 -10.13 5.99 7.39
N PHE A 377 -9.81 5.49 8.59
CA PHE A 377 -10.79 5.10 9.58
C PHE A 377 -11.70 6.28 9.97
N VAL A 378 -11.09 7.38 10.44
CA VAL A 378 -11.83 8.56 10.93
C VAL A 378 -12.66 9.19 9.82
N LEU A 379 -12.09 9.38 8.63
CA LEU A 379 -12.82 9.97 7.51
C LEU A 379 -13.93 9.07 7.00
N THR A 380 -13.82 7.74 7.09
CA THR A 380 -14.96 6.86 6.76
C THR A 380 -16.13 7.10 7.71
N LEU A 381 -15.88 7.27 9.00
CA LEU A 381 -16.93 7.57 9.98
C LEU A 381 -17.55 8.96 9.74
N LEU A 382 -16.71 9.97 9.52
CA LEU A 382 -17.16 11.35 9.30
C LEU A 382 -17.92 11.52 7.99
N LEU A 383 -17.45 10.87 6.92
CA LEU A 383 -18.04 10.97 5.59
C LEU A 383 -19.20 9.99 5.38
N TRP A 384 -19.53 9.13 6.35
CA TRP A 384 -20.56 8.12 6.19
C TRP A 384 -21.92 8.72 5.78
N ARG A 385 -22.42 9.71 6.55
CA ARG A 385 -23.70 10.38 6.28
C ARG A 385 -23.74 11.14 4.94
N PRO A 386 -22.76 12.00 4.60
CA PRO A 386 -22.79 12.70 3.31
C PRO A 386 -22.63 11.73 2.14
N LEU A 387 -21.81 10.68 2.27
CA LEU A 387 -21.66 9.67 1.22
C LEU A 387 -22.91 8.81 1.06
N SER A 388 -23.58 8.42 2.15
CA SER A 388 -24.83 7.66 2.07
C SER A 388 -25.95 8.48 1.44
N TRP A 389 -26.10 9.74 1.84
CA TRP A 389 -27.04 10.68 1.21
C TRP A 389 -26.77 10.87 -0.29
N LEU A 390 -25.50 10.97 -0.68
CA LEU A 390 -25.13 11.09 -2.09
C LEU A 390 -25.43 9.79 -2.84
N ALA A 391 -25.11 8.65 -2.24
CA ALA A 391 -25.38 7.34 -2.83
C ALA A 391 -26.89 7.10 -3.03
N GLU A 392 -27.73 7.47 -2.06
CA GLU A 392 -29.20 7.39 -2.16
C GLU A 392 -29.75 8.26 -3.30
N ARG A 393 -29.15 9.42 -3.58
CA ARG A 393 -29.57 10.30 -4.68
C ARG A 393 -29.09 9.82 -6.05
N LEU A 394 -27.89 9.29 -6.11
CA LEU A 394 -27.30 8.77 -7.36
C LEU A 394 -27.85 7.39 -7.71
N ALA A 395 -28.29 6.60 -6.72
CA ALA A 395 -28.84 5.28 -6.87
C ALA A 395 -30.00 5.05 -5.85
N PRO A 396 -31.21 5.58 -6.12
CA PRO A 396 -32.35 5.50 -5.22
C PRO A 396 -32.81 4.08 -4.89
N GLU A 397 -32.55 3.12 -5.78
CA GLU A 397 -32.86 1.69 -5.57
C GLU A 397 -31.66 0.88 -5.04
N GLY A 398 -30.56 1.54 -4.66
CA GLY A 398 -29.37 0.89 -4.10
C GLY A 398 -28.47 0.17 -5.11
N GLY A 399 -28.81 0.22 -6.40
CA GLY A 399 -27.97 -0.30 -7.47
C GLY A 399 -27.12 0.81 -8.09
N PHE A 400 -25.81 0.74 -7.91
CA PHE A 400 -24.90 1.19 -8.96
C PHE A 400 -24.70 0.02 -9.92
N PRO A 401 -24.38 0.24 -11.20
CA PRO A 401 -23.94 -0.83 -12.09
C PRO A 401 -22.63 -1.39 -11.54
N VAL A 402 -22.75 -2.34 -10.62
CA VAL A 402 -21.66 -3.16 -10.13
C VAL A 402 -22.06 -4.59 -10.40
N MET A 403 -21.14 -5.28 -11.05
CA MET A 403 -21.35 -6.58 -11.64
C MET A 403 -21.58 -7.62 -10.56
N MET A 404 -22.86 -7.81 -10.26
CA MET A 404 -23.37 -8.92 -9.46
C MET A 404 -23.78 -10.03 -10.41
N PHE A 405 -23.44 -11.26 -10.03
CA PHE A 405 -23.93 -12.45 -10.70
C PHE A 405 -25.47 -12.50 -10.56
N GLY A 406 -26.19 -12.46 -11.67
CA GLY A 406 -27.53 -13.04 -11.76
C GLY A 406 -28.76 -12.14 -11.63
N GLU A 407 -28.66 -10.80 -11.49
CA GLU A 407 -29.86 -9.93 -11.51
C GLU A 407 -29.76 -8.75 -12.48
N TYR A 408 -30.88 -8.40 -13.11
CA TYR A 408 -31.01 -7.33 -14.10
C TYR A 408 -31.09 -5.94 -13.45
N TYR A 409 -30.30 -4.97 -13.92
CA TYR A 409 -30.41 -3.57 -13.48
C TYR A 409 -31.42 -2.80 -14.34
N ARG A 410 -32.42 -2.17 -13.71
CA ARG A 410 -33.27 -1.14 -14.34
C ARG A 410 -32.78 0.24 -13.91
N SER A 411 -32.27 1.01 -14.86
CA SER A 411 -31.96 2.42 -14.62
C SER A 411 -33.24 3.27 -14.55
N SER A 412 -33.17 4.45 -13.91
CA SER A 412 -34.25 5.44 -13.87
C SER A 412 -34.68 5.99 -15.24
N LEU A 413 -33.97 5.62 -16.30
CA LEU A 413 -34.27 5.97 -17.70
C LEU A 413 -34.93 4.81 -18.47
N ASN A 414 -35.41 3.75 -17.79
CA ASN A 414 -36.03 2.57 -18.40
C ASN A 414 -35.13 1.84 -19.42
N VAL A 415 -33.81 2.06 -19.34
CA VAL A 415 -32.83 1.31 -20.13
C VAL A 415 -32.47 0.06 -19.35
N SER A 416 -32.87 -1.10 -19.87
CA SER A 416 -32.49 -2.43 -19.39
C SER A 416 -31.12 -2.80 -19.95
N MET A 417 -30.10 -2.86 -19.10
CA MET A 417 -28.78 -3.38 -19.46
C MET A 417 -28.71 -4.85 -19.04
N PRO A 418 -28.48 -5.81 -19.95
CA PRO A 418 -28.28 -7.19 -19.56
C PRO A 418 -27.01 -7.29 -18.71
N MET A 419 -27.14 -7.78 -17.48
CA MET A 419 -26.00 -8.09 -16.60
C MET A 419 -25.42 -9.43 -17.05
N THR A 420 -24.56 -9.39 -18.06
CA THR A 420 -23.86 -10.58 -18.55
C THR A 420 -22.80 -11.02 -17.54
N ALA A 421 -22.82 -12.30 -17.18
CA ALA A 421 -21.79 -12.95 -16.38
C ALA A 421 -20.41 -12.65 -16.99
N MET A 422 -19.52 -12.07 -16.19
CA MET A 422 -18.21 -11.70 -16.69
C MET A 422 -17.26 -12.91 -16.74
N SER A 423 -16.74 -13.16 -17.93
CA SER A 423 -15.56 -13.99 -18.17
C SER A 423 -14.32 -13.09 -18.19
N ALA A 424 -13.11 -13.67 -18.13
CA ALA A 424 -11.85 -12.93 -18.35
C ALA A 424 -11.84 -12.10 -19.65
N HIS A 425 -12.74 -12.43 -20.58
CA HIS A 425 -13.03 -11.70 -21.81
C HIS A 425 -13.52 -10.25 -21.60
N ASP A 426 -14.15 -9.92 -20.47
CA ASP A 426 -14.82 -8.63 -20.28
C ASP A 426 -13.96 -7.59 -19.50
N MET A 427 -12.75 -7.99 -19.08
CA MET A 427 -11.70 -7.12 -18.51
C MET A 427 -11.44 -5.80 -19.28
N PRO A 428 -11.51 -5.74 -20.62
CA PRO A 428 -11.32 -4.48 -21.36
C PRO A 428 -12.37 -3.40 -21.03
N PHE A 429 -13.61 -3.77 -20.69
CA PHE A 429 -14.68 -2.82 -20.35
C PHE A 429 -14.50 -2.20 -18.95
N LEU A 430 -13.85 -2.92 -18.02
CA LEU A 430 -13.49 -2.40 -16.70
C LEU A 430 -12.48 -1.25 -16.78
N TRP A 431 -11.74 -1.17 -17.88
CA TRP A 431 -10.74 -0.15 -18.10
C TRP A 431 -11.34 1.25 -18.27
N LEU A 432 -12.58 1.36 -18.77
CA LEU A 432 -13.32 2.62 -18.82
C LEU A 432 -13.56 3.19 -17.41
N TYR A 433 -13.83 2.35 -16.41
CA TYR A 433 -13.99 2.79 -15.02
C TYR A 433 -12.66 3.20 -14.38
N SER A 434 -11.56 2.55 -14.75
CA SER A 434 -10.20 3.01 -14.36
C SER A 434 -9.87 4.37 -14.99
N ILE A 435 -10.24 4.60 -16.25
CA ILE A 435 -10.08 5.90 -16.92
C ILE A 435 -10.97 6.96 -16.27
N VAL A 436 -12.24 6.64 -15.95
CA VAL A 436 -13.17 7.55 -15.26
C VAL A 436 -12.69 7.88 -13.85
N SER A 437 -12.22 6.89 -13.08
CA SER A 437 -11.64 7.14 -11.75
C SER A 437 -10.35 7.96 -11.83
N MET A 438 -9.51 7.75 -12.84
CA MET A 438 -8.34 8.59 -13.13
C MET A 438 -8.72 10.03 -13.49
N THR A 439 -9.74 10.24 -14.33
CA THR A 439 -10.17 11.59 -14.72
C THR A 439 -10.83 12.31 -13.54
N ILE A 440 -11.61 11.61 -12.72
CA ILE A 440 -12.13 12.13 -11.44
C ILE A 440 -10.99 12.52 -10.51
N LEU A 441 -9.97 11.67 -10.36
CA LEU A 441 -8.80 11.96 -9.54
C LEU A 441 -8.03 13.18 -10.04
N LEU A 442 -7.82 13.26 -11.35
CA LEU A 442 -7.18 14.41 -11.98
C LEU A 442 -8.01 15.69 -11.76
N ALA A 443 -9.33 15.61 -11.90
CA ALA A 443 -10.24 16.72 -11.65
C ALA A 443 -10.20 17.17 -10.18
N ILE A 444 -10.19 16.23 -9.23
CA ILE A 444 -10.06 16.53 -7.79
C ILE A 444 -8.71 17.21 -7.52
N MET A 445 -7.61 16.72 -8.10
CA MET A 445 -6.31 17.39 -7.97
C MET A 445 -6.32 18.81 -8.54
N LEU A 446 -7.04 19.05 -9.64
CA LEU A 446 -7.20 20.39 -10.24
C LEU A 446 -8.09 21.31 -9.40
N ILE A 447 -9.14 20.80 -8.77
CA ILE A 447 -10.00 21.55 -7.85
C ILE A 447 -9.22 21.93 -6.58
N LEU A 448 -8.52 20.97 -5.98
CA LEU A 448 -7.63 21.22 -4.84
C LEU A 448 -6.57 22.29 -5.19
N TYR A 449 -6.06 22.27 -6.42
CA TYR A 449 -5.15 23.31 -6.93
C TYR A 449 -5.81 24.70 -6.98
N ALA A 450 -7.07 24.80 -7.42
CA ALA A 450 -7.80 26.07 -7.49
C ALA A 450 -8.07 26.68 -6.10
N CYS A 451 -8.25 25.83 -5.08
CA CYS A 451 -8.51 26.25 -3.70
C CYS A 451 -7.25 26.65 -2.91
N ILE A 452 -6.03 26.40 -3.40
CA ILE A 452 -4.80 26.83 -2.72
C ILE A 452 -4.60 28.34 -2.94
N PRO A 453 -4.60 29.17 -1.88
CA PRO A 453 -4.50 30.63 -2.02
C PRO A 453 -3.23 31.04 -2.75
N ARG A 454 -3.39 31.87 -3.80
CA ARG A 454 -2.29 32.50 -4.51
C ARG A 454 -1.62 33.48 -3.55
N LYS A 455 -0.41 33.18 -3.04
CA LYS A 455 0.41 34.23 -2.41
C LYS A 455 0.75 35.27 -3.47
N SER A 456 0.40 36.52 -3.17
CA SER A 456 0.79 37.70 -3.94
C SER A 456 2.31 37.70 -4.15
N ARG A 457 2.74 38.08 -5.35
CA ARG A 457 4.15 38.31 -5.66
C ARG A 457 4.71 39.27 -4.59
N PRO A 458 5.92 39.03 -4.05
CA PRO A 458 6.56 40.03 -3.20
C PRO A 458 6.64 41.32 -4.01
N ALA A 459 6.13 42.42 -3.44
CA ALA A 459 6.21 43.73 -4.05
C ALA A 459 7.67 44.01 -4.39
N ARG A 460 7.96 44.33 -5.66
CA ARG A 460 9.26 44.85 -6.06
C ARG A 460 9.43 46.17 -5.32
N ILE A 461 10.20 46.17 -4.24
CA ILE A 461 10.76 47.40 -3.69
C ILE A 461 11.86 47.79 -4.67
N HIS A 462 11.56 48.72 -5.56
CA HIS A 462 12.58 49.44 -6.32
C HIS A 462 13.40 50.24 -5.30
N ARG A 463 14.70 49.93 -5.21
CA ARG A 463 15.70 50.83 -4.63
C ARG A 463 16.33 51.63 -5.74
#